data_AF-X0YGE4-F1
#
_entry.id   AF-X0YGE4-F1
#
_cell.length_a   1.000
_cell.length_b   1.000
_cell.length_c   1.000
_cell.angle_alpha   90.00
_cell.angle_beta   90.00
_cell.angle_gamma   90.00
#
_symmetry.space_group_name_H-M   'P 1'
#
loop_
_entity.id
_entity.type
_entity.pdbx_description
1 polymer ?
#
loop_
_entity_poly.entity_id
_entity_poly.type
_entity_poly.pdbx_seq_one_letter_code
_entity_poly.pdbx_strand_id
1 'polypeptide(L)'
;MSYGKLDNLQDCEDFVDGCLFMGTGGGGDVEWGLGMLKEALEDGVSLEWVDVADIPADVMTVTPYGMGSIAPTTEKTKAEIARHGLVNKFGDRSMEEAVKELETYLGEPIGCIVAAELGAG
;
A
#
# COMPACT_ATOMS: atom_id res chain seq x y z
N MET A 1 7.02 -4.24 -20.69
CA MET A 1 8.14 -3.35 -20.30
C MET A 1 7.61 -2.48 -19.17
N SER A 2 8.41 -2.10 -18.17
CA SER A 2 7.94 -1.13 -17.18
C SER A 2 7.73 0.24 -17.84
N TYR A 3 6.59 0.85 -17.53
CA TYR A 3 6.19 2.18 -18.00
C TYR A 3 6.77 3.29 -17.12
N GLY A 4 7.09 2.97 -15.87
CA GLY A 4 7.81 3.82 -14.95
C GLY A 4 8.34 3.00 -13.77
N LYS A 5 9.31 3.58 -13.06
CA LYS A 5 9.97 2.98 -11.91
C LYS A 5 10.53 4.04 -10.97
N LEU A 6 10.73 3.66 -9.71
CA LEU A 6 11.41 4.44 -8.68
C LEU A 6 12.72 3.74 -8.35
N ASP A 7 13.85 4.33 -8.69
CA ASP A 7 15.19 3.74 -8.46
C ASP A 7 15.91 4.36 -7.26
N ASN A 8 15.50 5.55 -6.85
CA ASN A 8 16.18 6.31 -5.81
C ASN A 8 15.22 7.15 -4.97
N LEU A 9 15.74 7.72 -3.90
CA LEU A 9 14.95 8.52 -2.96
C LEU A 9 14.26 9.73 -3.61
N GLN A 10 14.92 10.43 -4.53
CA GLN A 10 14.29 11.56 -5.22
C GLN A 10 13.07 11.11 -6.02
N ASP A 11 13.14 9.95 -6.67
CA ASP A 11 11.99 9.42 -7.42
C ASP A 11 10.80 9.17 -6.48
N CYS A 12 11.05 8.62 -5.29
CA CYS A 12 10.02 8.40 -4.28
C CYS A 12 9.42 9.72 -3.76
N GLU A 13 10.26 10.73 -3.49
CA GLU A 13 9.80 12.05 -3.04
C GLU A 13 8.94 12.72 -4.11
N ASP A 14 9.40 12.75 -5.37
CA ASP A 14 8.66 13.33 -6.49
C ASP A 14 7.35 12.59 -6.76
N PHE A 15 7.35 11.25 -6.65
CA PHE A 15 6.16 10.42 -6.81
C PHE A 15 5.12 10.73 -5.73
N VAL A 16 5.53 10.76 -4.45
CA VAL A 16 4.64 11.07 -3.33
C VAL A 16 4.11 12.49 -3.42
N ASP A 17 4.92 13.47 -3.80
CA ASP A 17 4.47 14.87 -4.00
C ASP A 17 3.43 14.98 -5.12
N GLY A 18 3.64 14.26 -6.23
CA GLY A 18 2.66 14.18 -7.31
C GLY A 18 1.33 13.58 -6.82
N CYS A 19 1.39 12.47 -6.08
CA CYS A 19 0.21 11.84 -5.52
C CYS A 19 -0.49 12.71 -4.46
N LEU A 20 0.26 13.42 -3.62
CA LEU A 20 -0.26 14.39 -2.65
C LEU A 20 -1.07 15.49 -3.34
N PHE A 21 -0.52 16.06 -4.42
CA PHE A 21 -1.21 17.08 -5.20
C PHE A 21 -2.50 16.54 -5.83
N MET A 22 -2.44 15.34 -6.41
CA MET A 22 -3.58 14.71 -7.09
C MET A 22 -4.62 14.11 -6.13
N GLY A 23 -4.25 13.84 -4.88
CA GLY A 23 -5.14 13.29 -3.85
C GLY A 23 -6.17 14.28 -3.30
N THR A 24 -6.09 15.57 -3.68
CA THR A 24 -7.09 16.61 -3.35
C THR A 24 -7.40 16.78 -1.85
N GLY A 25 -6.43 16.47 -0.99
CA GLY A 25 -6.55 16.56 0.48
C GLY A 25 -6.90 15.24 1.19
N GLY A 26 -7.02 14.13 0.45
CA GLY A 26 -7.09 12.77 0.98
C GLY A 26 -5.87 11.92 0.57
N GLY A 27 -6.01 10.59 0.61
CA GLY A 27 -4.99 9.69 0.08
C GLY A 27 -3.88 9.27 1.05
N GLY A 28 -4.01 9.56 2.35
CA GLY A 28 -3.07 9.08 3.36
C GLY A 28 -1.97 10.09 3.74
N ASP A 29 -1.05 9.63 4.57
CA ASP A 29 0.00 10.44 5.19
C ASP A 29 1.32 10.38 4.40
N VAL A 30 1.92 11.55 4.17
CA VAL A 30 3.15 11.69 3.37
C VAL A 30 4.34 11.02 4.03
N GLU A 31 4.50 11.17 5.36
CA GLU A 31 5.65 10.60 6.07
C GLU A 31 5.56 9.07 6.04
N TRP A 32 4.35 8.53 6.19
CA TRP A 32 4.10 7.10 6.11
C TRP A 32 4.39 6.54 4.72
N GLY A 33 3.76 7.06 3.66
CA GLY A 33 3.94 6.52 2.31
C GLY A 33 5.39 6.66 1.80
N LEU A 34 6.05 7.79 2.07
CA LEU A 34 7.47 7.94 1.77
C LEU A 34 8.34 6.98 2.58
N GLY A 35 7.99 6.70 3.84
CA GLY A 35 8.64 5.69 4.68
C GLY A 35 8.54 4.30 4.06
N MET A 36 7.34 3.90 3.62
CA MET A 36 7.11 2.61 2.97
C MET A 36 7.92 2.43 1.69
N LEU A 37 7.99 3.46 0.84
CA LEU A 37 8.78 3.42 -0.40
C LEU A 37 10.29 3.36 -0.12
N LYS A 38 10.77 4.08 0.89
CA LYS A 38 12.18 4.03 1.34
C LYS A 38 12.55 2.63 1.81
N GLU A 39 11.76 2.04 2.69
CA GLU A 39 11.99 0.67 3.16
C GLU A 39 11.98 -0.33 2.00
N ALA A 40 11.06 -0.20 1.05
CA ALA A 40 11.02 -1.06 -0.12
C ALA A 40 12.28 -0.93 -0.99
N LEU A 41 12.81 0.28 -1.19
CA LEU A 41 14.08 0.48 -1.89
C LEU A 41 15.26 -0.16 -1.14
N GLU A 42 15.31 -0.01 0.18
CA GLU A 42 16.35 -0.61 1.03
C GLU A 42 16.31 -2.14 1.01
N ASP A 43 15.10 -2.71 0.97
CA ASP A 43 14.84 -4.14 0.82
C ASP A 43 15.13 -4.68 -0.60
N GLY A 44 15.46 -3.79 -1.55
CA GLY A 44 15.76 -4.14 -2.94
C GLY A 44 14.52 -4.54 -3.75
N VAL A 45 13.33 -4.10 -3.33
CA VAL A 45 12.08 -4.29 -4.07
C VAL A 45 12.13 -3.45 -5.34
N SER A 46 11.76 -4.05 -6.48
CA SER A 46 11.60 -3.30 -7.72
C SER A 46 10.27 -2.54 -7.67
N LEU A 47 10.34 -1.23 -7.46
CA LEU A 47 9.19 -0.32 -7.49
C LEU A 47 8.92 0.11 -8.93
N GLU A 48 8.14 -0.68 -9.66
CA GLU A 48 7.81 -0.41 -11.06
C GLU A 48 6.34 -0.70 -11.38
N TRP A 49 5.85 -0.10 -12.47
CA TRP A 49 4.49 -0.32 -12.96
C TRP A 49 4.47 -0.52 -14.48
N VAL A 50 3.40 -1.16 -14.95
CA VAL A 50 3.12 -1.47 -16.36
C VAL A 50 1.82 -0.80 -16.80
N ASP A 51 1.62 -0.66 -18.11
CA ASP A 51 0.32 -0.27 -18.64
C ASP A 51 -0.67 -1.44 -18.50
N VAL A 52 -1.94 -1.14 -18.23
CA VAL A 52 -2.99 -2.14 -18.11
C VAL A 52 -3.14 -2.99 -19.38
N ALA A 53 -2.85 -2.42 -20.55
CA ALA A 53 -2.89 -3.14 -21.83
C ALA A 53 -1.79 -4.20 -21.96
N ASP A 54 -0.72 -4.11 -21.15
CA ASP A 54 0.37 -5.09 -21.13
C ASP A 54 0.11 -6.25 -20.14
N ILE A 55 -0.96 -6.17 -19.33
CA ILE A 55 -1.33 -7.22 -18.37
C ILE A 55 -2.12 -8.33 -19.11
N PRO A 56 -1.68 -9.60 -19.06
CA PRO A 56 -2.41 -10.72 -19.66
C PRO A 56 -3.83 -10.87 -19.09
N ALA A 57 -4.78 -11.26 -19.94
CA ALA A 57 -6.20 -11.34 -19.56
C ALA A 57 -6.53 -12.39 -18.49
N ASP A 58 -5.63 -13.36 -18.29
CA ASP A 58 -5.72 -14.43 -17.29
C ASP A 58 -4.96 -14.12 -16.00
N VAL A 59 -4.29 -12.98 -15.90
CA VAL A 59 -3.61 -12.55 -14.68
C VAL A 59 -4.60 -11.94 -13.69
N MET A 60 -4.58 -12.44 -12.46
CA MET A 60 -5.36 -11.86 -11.37
C MET A 60 -4.71 -10.58 -10.88
N THR A 61 -5.52 -9.53 -10.79
CA THR A 61 -5.17 -8.26 -10.18
C THR A 61 -5.98 -8.06 -8.90
N VAL A 62 -5.39 -7.36 -7.92
CA VAL A 62 -6.07 -7.04 -6.66
C VAL A 62 -5.79 -5.61 -6.25
N THR A 63 -6.71 -5.06 -5.46
CA THR A 63 -6.59 -3.74 -4.85
C THR A 63 -6.61 -3.89 -3.34
N PRO A 64 -5.44 -4.12 -2.71
CA PRO A 64 -5.33 -4.07 -1.26
C PRO A 64 -5.42 -2.60 -0.84
N TYR A 65 -6.16 -2.33 0.24
CA TYR A 65 -6.22 -1.00 0.81
C TYR A 65 -6.46 -1.07 2.32
N GLY A 66 -5.82 -0.16 3.03
CA GLY A 66 -6.11 0.10 4.44
C GLY A 66 -7.30 1.04 4.56
N MET A 67 -8.18 0.78 5.52
CA MET A 67 -9.25 1.71 5.87
C MET A 67 -9.22 1.95 7.38
N GLY A 68 -9.26 3.22 7.77
CA GLY A 68 -9.19 3.60 9.17
C GLY A 68 -9.78 4.99 9.41
N SER A 69 -9.93 5.33 10.68
CA SER A 69 -10.29 6.68 11.07
C SER A 69 -9.05 7.56 11.17
N ILE A 70 -9.10 8.76 10.61
CA ILE A 70 -8.09 9.81 10.83
C ILE A 70 -8.24 10.46 12.22
N ALA A 71 -9.32 10.16 12.96
CA ALA A 71 -9.56 10.76 14.25
C ALA A 71 -8.52 10.27 15.26
N PRO A 72 -8.01 11.14 16.15
CA PRO A 72 -7.09 10.73 17.20
C PRO A 72 -7.65 9.57 18.02
N THR A 73 -6.81 8.57 18.28
CA THR A 73 -7.22 7.41 19.06
C THR A 73 -7.47 7.81 20.51
N THR A 74 -8.71 7.68 20.98
CA THR A 74 -9.10 8.03 22.35
C THR A 74 -8.76 6.91 23.35
N GLU A 75 -8.63 7.23 24.63
CA GLU A 75 -8.46 6.21 25.69
C GLU A 75 -9.62 5.21 25.74
N LYS A 76 -10.84 5.66 25.42
CA LYS A 76 -11.99 4.77 25.25
C LYS A 76 -11.75 3.76 24.12
N THR A 77 -11.29 4.23 22.96
CA THR A 77 -10.96 3.36 21.82
C THR A 77 -9.88 2.34 22.19
N LYS A 78 -8.82 2.77 22.88
CA LYS A 78 -7.76 1.85 23.36
C LYS A 78 -8.30 0.79 24.32
N ALA A 79 -9.18 1.18 25.24
CA ALA A 79 -9.82 0.25 26.17
C ALA A 79 -10.71 -0.77 25.44
N GLU A 80 -11.44 -0.36 24.39
CA GLU A 80 -12.24 -1.27 23.56
C GLU A 80 -11.35 -2.26 22.80
N ILE A 81 -10.27 -1.79 22.16
CA ILE A 81 -9.28 -2.63 21.47
C ILE A 81 -8.72 -3.69 22.43
N ALA A 82 -8.31 -3.26 23.63
CA ALA A 82 -7.79 -4.15 24.66
C ALA A 82 -8.84 -5.15 25.16
N ARG A 83 -10.09 -4.71 25.39
CA ARG A 83 -11.20 -5.58 25.82
C ARG A 83 -11.49 -6.69 24.82
N HIS A 84 -11.35 -6.40 23.53
CA HIS A 84 -11.55 -7.37 22.45
C HIS A 84 -10.31 -8.22 22.15
N GLY A 85 -9.19 -8.00 22.84
CA GLY A 85 -7.94 -8.73 22.61
C GLY A 85 -7.36 -8.49 21.20
N LEU A 86 -7.70 -7.37 20.57
CA LEU A 86 -7.21 -7.03 19.24
C LEU A 86 -5.74 -6.61 19.34
N VAL A 87 -4.90 -7.26 18.54
CA VAL A 87 -3.46 -6.99 18.49
C VAL A 87 -3.07 -6.52 17.10
N ASN A 88 -2.18 -5.53 17.04
CA ASN A 88 -1.56 -5.12 15.78
C ASN A 88 -0.47 -6.13 15.41
N LYS A 89 -0.88 -7.27 14.85
CA LYS A 89 0.02 -8.41 14.58
C LYS A 89 1.03 -8.12 13.47
N PHE A 90 0.61 -7.40 12.44
CA PHE A 90 1.37 -7.23 11.21
C PHE A 90 1.80 -5.79 10.93
N GLY A 91 1.33 -4.82 11.72
CA GLY A 91 1.64 -3.41 11.49
C GLY A 91 1.27 -2.99 10.07
N ASP A 92 2.20 -2.26 9.46
CA ASP A 92 2.09 -1.72 8.11
C ASP A 92 2.17 -2.80 7.02
N ARG A 93 2.62 -4.01 7.36
CA ARG A 93 2.67 -5.17 6.46
C ARG A 93 1.33 -5.92 6.37
N SER A 94 0.29 -5.46 7.08
CA SER A 94 -1.02 -6.14 7.10
C SER A 94 -1.65 -6.33 5.72
N MET A 95 -1.48 -5.38 4.80
CA MET A 95 -1.97 -5.49 3.42
C MET A 95 -1.22 -6.55 2.61
N GLU A 96 0.10 -6.63 2.75
CA GLU A 96 0.91 -7.67 2.12
C GLU A 96 0.50 -9.06 2.60
N GLU A 97 0.31 -9.23 3.90
CA GLU A 97 -0.14 -10.51 4.46
C GLU A 97 -1.54 -10.89 3.99
N ALA A 98 -2.43 -9.91 3.79
CA ALA A 98 -3.74 -10.16 3.20
C ALA A 98 -3.66 -10.65 1.74
N VAL A 99 -2.74 -10.09 0.94
CA VAL A 99 -2.50 -10.55 -0.44
C VAL A 99 -1.96 -11.98 -0.44
N LYS A 100 -0.94 -12.29 0.38
CA LYS A 100 -0.37 -13.65 0.50
C LYS A 100 -1.39 -14.69 0.95
N GLU A 101 -2.25 -14.33 1.91
CA GLU A 101 -3.32 -15.21 2.38
C GLU A 101 -4.33 -15.48 1.26
N LEU A 102 -4.67 -14.45 0.46
CA LEU A 102 -5.57 -14.62 -0.69
C LEU A 102 -4.96 -15.52 -1.76
N GLU A 103 -3.68 -15.37 -2.09
CA GLU A 103 -2.96 -16.29 -3.00
C GLU A 103 -3.04 -17.73 -2.50
N THR A 104 -2.79 -17.93 -1.21
CA THR A 104 -2.83 -19.25 -0.57
C THR A 104 -4.22 -19.85 -0.62
N TYR A 105 -5.25 -19.06 -0.36
CA TYR A 105 -6.64 -19.49 -0.37
C TYR A 105 -7.11 -19.88 -1.77
N LEU A 106 -6.76 -19.10 -2.79
CA LEU A 106 -7.16 -19.33 -4.18
C LEU A 106 -6.31 -20.42 -4.87
N GLY A 107 -5.07 -20.63 -4.41
CA GLY A 107 -4.12 -21.51 -5.09
C GLY A 107 -3.60 -20.93 -6.41
N GLU A 108 -3.75 -19.62 -6.62
CA GLU A 108 -3.33 -18.87 -7.80
C GLU A 108 -2.53 -17.63 -7.35
N PRO A 109 -1.42 -17.29 -8.04
CA PRO A 109 -0.63 -16.10 -7.70
C PRO A 109 -1.35 -14.81 -8.11
N ILE A 110 -1.17 -13.76 -7.31
CA ILE A 110 -1.55 -12.40 -7.68
C ILE A 110 -0.45 -11.81 -8.54
N GLY A 111 -0.77 -11.43 -9.78
CA GLY A 111 0.23 -10.92 -10.71
C GLY A 111 0.39 -9.39 -10.70
N CYS A 112 -0.58 -8.64 -10.18
CA CYS A 112 -0.50 -7.19 -10.13
C CYS A 112 -1.31 -6.59 -8.98
N ILE A 113 -0.75 -5.55 -8.36
CA ILE A 113 -1.42 -4.70 -7.38
C ILE A 113 -1.89 -3.42 -8.08
N VAL A 114 -3.15 -3.06 -7.85
CA VAL A 114 -3.76 -1.82 -8.36
C VAL A 114 -4.11 -0.93 -7.18
N ALA A 115 -3.49 0.25 -7.09
CA ALA A 115 -3.81 1.22 -6.06
C ALA A 115 -5.29 1.64 -6.15
N ALA A 116 -5.95 1.78 -4.99
CA ALA A 116 -7.37 2.14 -4.93
C ALA A 116 -7.63 3.59 -5.36
N GLU A 117 -6.69 4.48 -5.09
CA GLU A 117 -6.77 5.91 -5.37
C GLU A 117 -5.36 6.50 -5.54
N LEU A 118 -5.31 7.76 -6.00
CA LEU A 118 -4.09 8.56 -5.92
C LEU A 118 -4.00 9.18 -4.54
N GLY A 119 -2.90 8.91 -3.85
CA GLY A 119 -2.68 9.34 -2.47
C GLY A 119 -1.22 9.24 -2.08
N ALA A 120 -0.83 10.06 -1.10
CA ALA A 120 0.55 10.11 -0.61
C ALA A 120 0.91 8.96 0.34
N GLY A 121 -0.10 8.24 0.84
CA GLY A 121 0.03 7.05 1.69
C GLY A 121 0.18 5.77 0.89
#